data_AF-A0A2Z6REU5-F1
#
_entry.id   AF-A0A2Z6REU5-F1
#
_cell.length_a   1.000
_cell.length_b   1.000
_cell.length_c   1.000
_cell.angle_alpha   90.00
_cell.angle_beta   90.00
_cell.angle_gamma   90.00
#
_symmetry.space_group_name_H-M   'P 1'
#
loop_
_entity.id
_entity.type
_entity.pdbx_description
1 polymer ?
#
loop_
_entity_poly.entity_id
_entity_poly.type
_entity_poly.pdbx_seq_one_letter_code
_entity_poly.pdbx_strand_id
1 'polypeptide(L)'
;VLNLVHWVCQTAYITYDGHFYKQIRGLPMGSLLSPVIANLFMTGVEDKATKALESYYETVSTTLAYYQYLDDIIIITTSHMVRIDDSEGCSPLEEDAGTLLCEISKAVVDSSIAFDYTGDA
;
A
#
# COMPACT_ATOMS: atom_id res chain seq x y z
N VAL A 1 -24.16 4.52 1.32
CA VAL A 1 -22.82 5.11 1.08
C VAL A 1 -21.89 4.10 0.42
N LEU A 2 -21.61 2.93 1.01
CA LEU A 2 -20.70 1.92 0.42
C LEU A 2 -21.07 1.52 -1.02
N ASN A 3 -22.36 1.29 -1.32
CA ASN A 3 -22.79 0.95 -2.67
C ASN A 3 -22.49 2.06 -3.70
N LEU A 4 -22.55 3.32 -3.28
CA LEU A 4 -22.24 4.45 -4.15
C LEU A 4 -20.74 4.56 -4.40
N VAL A 5 -19.93 4.38 -3.36
CA VAL A 5 -18.45 4.36 -3.49
C VAL A 5 -18.03 3.21 -4.41
N HIS A 6 -18.60 2.03 -4.21
CA HIS A 6 -18.36 0.88 -5.06
C HIS A 6 -18.75 1.15 -6.51
N TRP A 7 -19.93 1.75 -6.74
CA TRP A 7 -20.37 2.13 -8.08
C TRP A 7 -19.41 3.13 -8.74
N VAL A 8 -19.01 4.20 -8.05
CA VAL A 8 -18.05 5.19 -8.57
C VAL A 8 -16.72 4.56 -8.95
N CYS A 9 -16.20 3.64 -8.13
CA CYS A 9 -14.97 2.92 -8.45
C CYS A 9 -15.13 1.98 -9.65
N GLN A 10 -16.33 1.44 -9.89
CA GLN A 10 -16.63 0.56 -11.02
C GLN A 10 -17.03 1.27 -12.31
N THR A 11 -17.32 2.58 -12.26
CA THR A 11 -17.72 3.39 -13.42
C THR A 11 -16.73 4.52 -13.70
N ALA A 12 -15.45 4.23 -13.56
CA ALA A 12 -14.38 5.15 -13.94
C ALA A 12 -14.16 5.08 -15.46
N TYR A 13 -14.66 6.07 -16.18
CA TYR A 13 -14.45 6.24 -17.62
C TYR A 13 -13.52 7.41 -17.89
N ILE A 14 -12.62 7.23 -18.84
CA ILE A 14 -11.71 8.26 -19.34
C ILE A 14 -11.80 8.33 -20.86
N THR A 15 -11.49 9.50 -21.42
CA THR A 15 -11.40 9.69 -22.87
C THR A 15 -9.95 9.95 -23.25
N TYR A 16 -9.45 9.25 -24.25
CA TYR A 16 -8.12 9.45 -24.79
C TYR A 16 -8.14 9.23 -26.30
N ASP A 17 -7.55 10.16 -27.06
CA ASP A 17 -7.47 10.09 -28.53
C ASP A 17 -8.82 9.84 -29.23
N GLY A 18 -9.92 10.45 -28.75
CA GLY A 18 -11.25 10.25 -29.33
C GLY A 18 -11.90 8.90 -29.02
N HIS A 19 -11.33 8.11 -28.11
CA HIS A 19 -11.84 6.82 -27.67
C HIS A 19 -12.19 6.84 -26.18
N PHE A 20 -13.24 6.12 -25.80
CA PHE A 20 -13.61 5.89 -24.40
C PHE A 20 -12.97 4.62 -23.86
N TYR A 21 -12.40 4.74 -22.67
CA TYR A 21 -11.84 3.62 -21.93
C TYR A 21 -12.45 3.55 -20.54
N LYS A 22 -12.71 2.34 -20.07
CA LYS A 22 -13.10 2.07 -18.70
C LYS A 22 -11.88 1.61 -17.92
N GLN A 23 -11.56 2.27 -16.81
CA GLN A 23 -10.55 1.76 -15.90
C GLN A 23 -11.11 0.54 -15.16
N ILE A 24 -10.46 -0.61 -15.35
CA ILE A 24 -10.86 -1.89 -14.77
C ILE A 24 -10.00 -2.29 -13.57
N ARG A 25 -8.83 -1.64 -13.39
CA ARG A 25 -7.91 -1.91 -12.28
C ARG A 25 -7.28 -0.63 -11.75
N GLY A 26 -7.16 -0.56 -10.42
CA GLY A 26 -6.75 0.64 -9.71
C GLY A 26 -7.87 1.66 -9.53
N LEU A 27 -7.55 2.78 -8.90
CA LEU A 27 -8.46 3.91 -8.71
C LEU A 27 -8.20 5.00 -9.77
N PRO A 28 -9.23 5.72 -10.23
CA PRO A 28 -9.04 6.85 -11.14
C PRO A 28 -8.25 7.96 -10.47
N MET A 29 -7.10 8.30 -11.04
CA MET A 29 -6.32 9.45 -10.64
C MET A 29 -7.13 10.72 -10.91
N GLY A 30 -7.21 11.62 -9.92
CA GLY A 30 -8.00 12.86 -10.01
C GLY A 30 -9.43 12.78 -9.45
N SER A 31 -9.92 11.58 -9.08
CA SER A 31 -11.17 11.48 -8.30
C SER A 31 -10.93 11.95 -6.87
N LEU A 32 -11.86 12.76 -6.34
CA LEU A 32 -11.83 13.25 -4.96
C LEU A 32 -11.94 12.11 -3.93
N LEU A 33 -12.48 10.95 -4.33
CA LEU A 33 -12.60 9.79 -3.45
C LEU A 33 -11.32 8.93 -3.44
N SER A 34 -10.51 8.99 -4.50
CA SER A 34 -9.34 8.12 -4.64
C SER A 34 -8.34 8.24 -3.48
N PRO A 35 -7.98 9.44 -2.98
CA PRO A 35 -7.05 9.56 -1.85
C PRO A 35 -7.57 8.87 -0.59
N VAL A 36 -8.87 8.99 -0.29
CA VAL A 36 -9.48 8.39 0.91
C VAL A 36 -9.51 6.86 0.80
N ILE A 37 -9.84 6.33 -0.37
CA ILE A 37 -9.90 4.88 -0.60
C ILE A 37 -8.48 4.29 -0.61
N ALA A 38 -7.51 4.99 -1.21
CA ALA A 38 -6.10 4.59 -1.19
C ALA A 38 -5.56 4.54 0.24
N ASN A 39 -5.87 5.54 1.07
CA ASN A 39 -5.48 5.56 2.47
C ASN A 39 -6.09 4.38 3.25
N LEU A 40 -7.38 4.09 3.04
CA LEU A 40 -8.05 2.94 3.66
C LEU A 40 -7.42 1.60 3.24
N PHE A 41 -7.05 1.48 1.96
CA PHE A 41 -6.36 0.30 1.44
C PHE A 41 -4.99 0.13 2.12
N MET A 42 -4.22 1.20 2.21
CA MET A 42 -2.89 1.19 2.83
C MET A 42 -2.94 0.84 4.31
N THR A 43 -3.91 1.35 5.07
CA THR A 43 -4.14 0.92 6.47
C THR A 43 -4.33 -0.60 6.58
N GLY A 44 -5.02 -1.22 5.61
CA GLY A 44 -5.18 -2.67 5.58
C GLY A 44 -3.91 -3.45 5.23
N VAL A 45 -3.00 -2.86 4.46
CA VAL A 45 -1.68 -3.43 4.16
C VAL A 45 -0.77 -3.32 5.40
N GLU A 46 -0.79 -2.18 6.08
CA GLU A 46 -0.03 -1.93 7.31
C GLU A 46 -0.44 -2.87 8.45
N ASP A 47 -1.74 -3.11 8.64
CA ASP A 47 -2.23 -4.05 9.65
C ASP A 47 -1.70 -5.47 9.41
N LYS A 48 -1.61 -5.90 8.15
CA LYS A 48 -1.02 -7.20 7.80
C LYS A 48 0.48 -7.24 8.07
N ALA A 49 1.21 -6.18 7.69
CA ALA A 49 2.63 -6.08 7.93
C ALA A 49 2.95 -6.07 9.43
N THR A 50 2.18 -5.32 10.22
CA THR A 50 2.32 -5.24 11.68
C THR A 50 2.10 -6.59 12.33
N LYS A 51 1.03 -7.31 11.96
CA LYS A 51 0.76 -8.67 12.45
C LYS A 51 1.85 -9.67 12.06
N ALA A 52 2.42 -9.55 10.87
CA ALA A 52 3.55 -10.38 10.45
C ALA A 52 4.77 -10.13 11.34
N LEU A 53 5.06 -8.87 11.68
CA LEU A 53 6.17 -8.50 12.57
C LEU A 53 5.95 -8.95 14.02
N GLU A 54 4.74 -8.77 14.57
CA GLU A 54 4.37 -9.24 15.92
C GLU A 54 4.52 -10.76 16.07
N SER A 55 4.36 -11.52 14.97
CA SER A 55 4.57 -12.98 14.99
C SER A 55 6.04 -13.41 15.00
N TYR A 56 6.95 -12.50 14.62
CA TYR A 56 8.37 -12.80 14.41
C TYR A 56 9.24 -12.37 15.60
N TYR A 57 8.86 -11.30 16.30
CA TYR A 57 9.62 -10.74 17.42
C TYR A 57 8.91 -10.89 18.77
N GLU A 58 9.62 -11.41 19.76
CA GLU A 58 9.18 -11.40 21.16
C GLU A 58 9.50 -10.07 21.87
N THR A 59 10.37 -9.23 21.27
CA THR A 59 10.85 -7.96 21.85
C THR A 59 10.55 -6.74 20.97
N VAL A 60 10.08 -5.67 21.62
CA VAL A 60 9.52 -4.45 21.03
C VAL A 60 10.58 -3.59 20.35
N SER A 61 10.66 -3.65 19.02
CA SER A 61 11.18 -2.53 18.20
C SER A 61 10.31 -1.32 18.52
N THR A 62 10.89 -0.24 19.09
CA THR A 62 10.11 0.96 19.42
C THR A 62 10.13 1.87 18.19
N THR A 63 9.07 1.79 17.39
CA THR A 63 8.81 2.79 16.34
C THR A 63 8.64 4.16 17.00
N LEU A 64 9.62 5.05 16.79
CA LEU A 64 9.57 6.41 17.30
C LEU A 64 8.61 7.28 16.49
N ALA A 65 8.57 7.07 15.17
CA ALA A 65 7.66 7.75 14.29
C ALA A 65 7.35 6.91 13.05
N TYR A 66 6.09 6.97 12.63
CA TYR A 66 5.61 6.41 11.38
C TYR A 66 4.83 7.50 10.66
N TYR A 67 5.27 7.86 9.46
CA TYR A 67 4.57 8.80 8.60
C TYR A 67 4.26 8.12 7.28
N GLN A 68 3.00 8.17 6.86
CA GLN A 68 2.57 7.72 5.55
C GLN A 68 1.91 8.88 4.81
N TYR A 69 2.26 9.03 3.54
CA TYR A 69 1.60 9.90 2.60
C TYR A 69 1.31 9.12 1.31
N LEU A 70 0.11 8.55 1.21
CA LEU A 70 -0.32 7.70 0.08
C LEU A 70 0.67 6.57 -0.21
N ASP A 71 1.56 6.76 -1.19
CA ASP A 71 2.58 5.83 -1.65
C ASP A 71 3.94 5.99 -0.94
N ASP A 72 4.16 7.10 -0.22
CA ASP A 72 5.37 7.37 0.54
C ASP A 72 5.25 6.92 2.00
N ILE A 73 6.28 6.23 2.50
CA ILE A 73 6.33 5.76 3.89
C ILE A 73 7.69 6.13 4.49
N ILE A 74 7.66 6.76 5.67
CA ILE A 74 8.83 7.09 6.48
C ILE A 74 8.66 6.39 7.83
N ILE A 75 9.63 5.54 8.16
CA ILE A 75 9.68 4.83 9.44
C ILE A 75 10.94 5.27 10.17
N ILE A 76 10.77 5.78 11.39
CA ILE A 76 11.86 6.08 12.31
C ILE A 76 11.69 5.13 13.49
N THR A 77 12.65 4.24 13.68
CA THR A 77 12.66 3.29 14.80
C THR A 77 13.95 3.41 15.59
N THR A 78 13.87 3.10 16.87
CA THR A 78 15.05 2.83 17.70
C THR A 78 15.07 1.37 18.08
N SER A 79 16.10 0.69 17.60
CA SER A 79 16.41 -0.65 18.07
C SER A 79 17.19 -0.53 19.39
N HIS A 80 16.56 -0.92 20.50
CA HIS A 80 17.26 -1.02 21.80
C HIS A 80 18.01 -2.36 21.98
N MET A 81 18.24 -3.12 20.90
CA MET A 81 18.89 -4.42 20.97
C MET A 81 20.24 -4.38 20.24
N VAL A 82 21.32 -4.47 21.03
CA VAL A 82 22.64 -4.91 20.59
C VAL A 82 22.56 -6.42 20.36
N ARG A 83 22.93 -6.91 19.17
CA ARG A 83 23.01 -8.36 18.91
C ARG A 83 24.05 -8.95 19.87
N ILE A 84 23.72 -10.07 20.53
CA ILE A 84 24.67 -10.86 21.34
C ILE A 84 25.62 -11.67 20.43
N ASP A 85 25.35 -11.73 19.12
CA ASP A 85 26.25 -12.30 18.12
C ASP A 85 26.36 -11.35 16.91
N ASP A 86 27.56 -10.81 16.70
CA ASP A 86 28.01 -10.05 15.53
C ASP A 86 28.15 -10.97 14.28
N SER A 87 27.10 -11.73 13.99
CA SER A 87 26.90 -12.42 12.73
C SER A 87 26.15 -11.47 11.78
N GLU A 88 26.62 -11.37 10.53
CA GLU A 88 26.19 -10.49 9.41
C GLU A 88 24.68 -10.55 9.08
N GLY A 89 23.81 -10.22 10.02
CA GLY A 89 22.36 -10.20 9.84
C GLY A 89 21.81 -8.80 9.66
N CYS A 90 20.75 -8.68 8.86
CA CYS A 90 19.94 -7.48 8.67
C CYS A 90 19.64 -6.77 10.00
N SER A 91 19.62 -5.44 9.98
CA SER A 91 19.12 -4.67 11.13
C SER A 91 17.61 -4.86 11.30
N PRO A 92 17.05 -4.75 12.52
CA PRO A 92 15.60 -4.87 12.73
C PRO A 92 14.78 -3.91 11.85
N LEU A 93 15.31 -2.71 11.58
CA LEU A 93 14.69 -1.75 10.68
C LEU A 93 14.62 -2.27 9.23
N GLU A 94 15.68 -2.88 8.73
CA GLU A 94 15.69 -3.43 7.37
C GLU A 94 14.75 -4.63 7.25
N GLU A 95 14.55 -5.40 8.32
CA GLU A 95 13.59 -6.49 8.36
C GLU A 95 12.14 -5.99 8.44
N ASP A 96 11.87 -4.98 9.27
CA ASP A 96 10.57 -4.30 9.37
C ASP A 96 10.18 -3.70 8.01
N ALA A 97 11.11 -2.96 7.39
CA ALA A 97 10.94 -2.40 6.05
C ALA A 97 10.77 -3.51 4.99
N GLY A 98 11.56 -4.58 5.07
CA GLY A 98 11.48 -5.72 4.16
C GLY A 98 10.11 -6.42 4.22
N THR A 99 9.54 -6.56 5.41
CA THR A 99 8.23 -7.19 5.62
C THR A 99 7.11 -6.32 5.06
N LEU A 100 7.14 -5.01 5.35
CA LEU A 100 6.19 -4.06 4.77
C LEU A 100 6.28 -4.02 3.24
N LEU A 101 7.50 -3.97 2.69
CA LEU A 101 7.73 -4.01 1.25
C LEU A 101 7.24 -5.34 0.63
N CYS A 102 7.36 -6.46 1.34
CA CYS A 102 6.85 -7.74 0.89
C CYS A 102 5.31 -7.73 0.81
N GLU A 103 4.62 -7.21 1.82
CA GLU A 103 3.15 -7.09 1.80
C GLU A 103 2.67 -6.11 0.73
N ILE A 104 3.35 -4.96 0.56
CA ILE A 104 3.10 -4.03 -0.55
C ILE A 104 3.35 -4.73 -1.88
N SER A 105 4.45 -5.46 -2.04
CA SER A 105 4.77 -6.17 -3.28
C SER A 105 3.70 -7.20 -3.63
N LYS A 106 3.22 -7.98 -2.66
CA LYS A 106 2.11 -8.93 -2.87
C LYS A 106 0.85 -8.21 -3.34
N ALA A 107 0.55 -7.06 -2.74
CA ALA A 107 -0.56 -6.21 -3.15
C ALA A 107 -0.38 -5.62 -4.56
N VAL A 108 0.86 -5.28 -4.94
CA VAL A 108 1.19 -4.60 -6.21
C VAL A 108 1.17 -5.53 -7.43
N VAL A 109 1.60 -6.79 -7.27
CA VAL A 109 1.58 -7.80 -8.36
C VAL A 109 0.19 -7.90 -8.99
N ASP A 110 -0.85 -7.75 -8.17
CA ASP A 110 -2.25 -7.79 -8.59
C ASP A 110 -2.92 -6.42 -8.72
N SER A 111 -2.16 -5.30 -8.82
CA SER A 111 -2.75 -3.95 -8.92
C SER A 111 -2.30 -3.05 -10.09
N SER A 112 -1.53 -3.52 -11.08
CA SER A 112 -1.20 -2.75 -12.30
C SER A 112 -2.44 -2.11 -12.93
N ILE A 113 -2.37 -0.81 -13.23
CA ILE A 113 -3.48 -0.06 -13.83
C ILE A 113 -3.83 -0.68 -15.19
N ALA A 114 -5.12 -0.88 -15.43
CA ALA A 114 -5.61 -1.45 -16.67
C ALA A 114 -6.90 -0.76 -17.14
N PHE A 115 -7.04 -0.68 -18.45
CA PHE A 115 -8.15 -0.01 -19.14
C PHE A 115 -8.71 -0.92 -20.23
N ASP A 116 -10.03 -1.00 -20.30
CA ASP A 116 -10.76 -1.65 -21.39
C ASP A 116 -11.29 -0.60 -22.36
N TYR A 117 -11.15 -0.85 -23.66
CA TYR A 117 -11.79 -0.03 -24.69
C TYR A 117 -13.31 -0.24 -24.66
N THR A 118 -14.06 0.86 -24.75
CA THR A 118 -15.53 0.84 -24.65
C THR A 118 -16.28 1.48 -25.81
N GLY A 119 -15.57 2.11 -26.75
CA GLY A 119 -16.15 2.73 -27.93
C GLY A 119 -15.46 4.04 -28.33
N ASP A 120 -15.95 4.66 -29.39
CA ASP A 120 -15.50 5.96 -29.88
C ASP A 120 -16.33 7.09 -29.26
N ALA A 121 -15.73 8.28 -29.14
CA ALA A 121 -16.31 9.47 -28.52
C ALA A 121 -17.28 10.27 -29.40
#